data_AF-A0A0F9KWI8-F1
#
_entry.id   AF-A0A0F9KWI8-F1
#
_cell.length_a   1.000
_cell.length_b   1.000
_cell.length_c   1.000
_cell.angle_alpha   90.00
_cell.angle_beta   90.00
_cell.angle_gamma   90.00
#
_symmetry.space_group_name_H-M   'P 1'
#
loop_
_entity.id
_entity.type
_entity.pdbx_description
1 polymer ?
#
loop_
_entity_poly.entity_id
_entity_poly.type
_entity_poly.pdbx_seq_one_letter_code
_entity_poly.pdbx_strand_id
1 'polypeptide(L)'
;MEYQITQKQCQSSIRGVCSYCGGKLEPIETVDNSRNPTYWSGCKPCGVVCWGVSPTVYAIAKRLVTERNYKHYTHLRDEPDDTSETIKYNQRCQISGTCGLVSDVLSIHAQEAKNET
;
A
#
# COMPACT_ATOMS: atom_id res chain seq x y z
N MET A 1 27.67 -4.12 7.13
CA MET A 1 26.88 -2.98 6.64
C MET A 1 25.63 -2.96 7.50
N GLU A 2 25.51 -2.02 8.44
CA GLU A 2 24.33 -1.92 9.32
C GLU A 2 23.18 -1.29 8.55
N TYR A 3 22.07 -2.02 8.37
CA TYR A 3 20.84 -1.54 7.74
C TYR A 3 19.93 -0.81 8.74
N GLN A 4 20.49 0.07 9.55
CA GLN A 4 19.72 0.87 10.50
C GLN A 4 19.21 2.14 9.80
N ILE A 5 17.90 2.21 9.59
CA ILE A 5 17.25 3.40 9.04
C ILE A 5 16.86 4.28 10.21
N THR A 6 17.37 5.52 10.24
CA THR A 6 16.96 6.51 11.23
C THR A 6 15.52 6.98 10.98
N GLN A 7 14.84 7.48 12.02
CA GLN A 7 13.50 8.05 11.90
C GLN A 7 13.42 9.13 10.80
N LYS A 8 14.45 10.01 10.72
CA LYS A 8 14.52 11.08 9.72
C LYS A 8 14.68 10.53 8.30
N GLN A 9 15.52 9.52 8.10
CA GLN A 9 15.65 8.86 6.79
C GLN A 9 14.34 8.21 6.38
N CYS A 10 13.71 7.46 7.28
CA CYS A 10 12.39 6.86 7.04
C CYS A 10 11.37 7.94 6.65
N GLN A 11 11.26 9.02 7.43
CA GLN A 11 10.34 10.12 7.17
C GLN A 11 10.54 10.76 5.79
N SER A 12 11.78 10.88 5.33
CA SER A 12 12.11 11.42 4.00
C SER A 12 11.77 10.49 2.84
N SER A 13 11.69 9.18 3.10
CA SER A 13 11.33 8.17 2.09
C SER A 13 9.83 7.94 1.95
N ILE A 14 9.02 8.38 2.92
CA ILE A 14 7.57 8.21 2.89
C ILE A 14 6.97 8.96 1.70
N ARG A 15 6.15 8.25 0.90
CA ARG A 15 5.45 8.84 -0.25
C ARG A 15 3.96 8.56 -0.17
N GLY A 16 3.16 9.63 -0.23
CA GLY A 16 1.71 9.55 -0.37
C GLY A 16 1.01 8.90 0.83
N VAL A 17 0.16 7.90 0.56
CA VAL A 17 -0.76 7.29 1.52
C VAL A 17 -0.57 5.77 1.59
N CYS A 18 -1.06 5.15 2.66
CA CYS A 18 -1.08 3.70 2.82
C CYS A 18 -1.87 3.03 1.69
N SER A 19 -1.27 2.07 0.99
CA SER A 19 -1.94 1.30 -0.08
C SER A 19 -3.10 0.45 0.44
N TYR A 20 -3.10 0.12 1.74
CA TYR A 20 -4.08 -0.76 2.34
C TYR A 20 -5.36 -0.05 2.79
N CYS A 21 -5.25 1.13 3.42
CA CYS A 21 -6.40 1.84 3.98
C CYS A 21 -6.49 3.32 3.58
N GLY A 22 -5.51 3.86 2.84
CA GLY A 22 -5.45 5.27 2.47
C GLY A 22 -5.06 6.21 3.60
N GLY A 23 -4.70 5.67 4.77
CA GLY A 23 -4.25 6.44 5.92
C GLY A 23 -2.89 7.08 5.71
N LYS A 24 -2.58 8.06 6.56
CA LYS A 24 -1.26 8.71 6.61
C LYS A 24 -0.19 7.68 7.01
N LEU A 25 0.98 7.80 6.40
CA LEU A 25 2.17 7.04 6.74
C LEU A 25 3.09 7.87 7.64
N GLU A 26 3.72 7.18 8.59
CA GLU A 26 4.70 7.74 9.50
C GLU A 26 5.77 6.69 9.84
N PRO A 27 6.96 7.12 10.30
CA PRO A 27 7.96 6.19 10.79
C PRO A 27 7.42 5.43 12.01
N ILE A 28 7.50 4.11 11.95
CA ILE A 28 7.21 3.20 13.05
C ILE A 28 8.54 2.58 13.48
N GLU A 29 8.87 2.68 14.76
CA GLU A 29 10.05 2.04 15.33
C GLU A 29 9.83 0.54 15.43
N THR A 30 10.80 -0.22 14.94
CA THR A 30 10.85 -1.68 15.02
C THR A 30 12.27 -2.13 15.36
N VAL A 31 12.51 -3.44 15.35
CA VAL A 31 13.85 -4.02 15.41
C VAL A 31 14.20 -4.77 14.14
N ASP A 32 15.49 -4.84 13.81
CA ASP A 32 16.01 -5.72 12.78
C ASP A 32 16.19 -7.17 13.30
N ASN A 33 16.69 -8.07 12.44
CA ASN A 33 16.94 -9.47 12.80
C ASN A 33 18.02 -9.66 13.88
N SER A 34 18.85 -8.64 14.11
CA SER A 34 19.88 -8.58 15.15
C SER A 34 19.41 -7.85 16.40
N ARG A 35 18.11 -7.48 16.48
CA ARG A 35 17.48 -6.73 17.56
C ARG A 35 17.95 -5.28 17.69
N ASN A 36 18.56 -4.71 16.66
CA ASN A 36 18.90 -3.30 16.66
C ASN A 36 17.66 -2.45 16.33
N PRO A 37 17.49 -1.27 16.96
CA PRO A 37 16.44 -0.33 16.60
C PRO A 37 16.51 0.10 15.14
N THR A 38 15.37 0.16 14.45
CA THR A 38 15.24 0.65 13.08
C THR A 38 13.84 1.25 12.86
N TYR A 39 13.62 1.95 11.75
CA TYR A 39 12.33 2.58 11.44
C TYR A 39 11.80 2.14 10.07
N TRP A 40 10.51 1.84 10.02
CA TRP A 40 9.80 1.52 8.78
C TRP A 40 8.64 2.48 8.53
N SER A 41 8.37 2.75 7.25
CA SER A 41 7.17 3.52 6.88
C SER A 41 5.94 2.65 7.16
N GLY A 42 5.06 3.10 8.04
CA GLY A 42 3.86 2.35 8.37
C GLY A 42 2.66 3.22 8.67
N CYS A 43 1.50 2.59 8.70
CA CYS A 43 0.22 3.23 8.95
C CYS A 43 -0.32 2.80 10.32
N LYS A 44 -0.24 3.66 11.34
CA LYS A 44 -0.75 3.33 12.69
C LYS A 44 -2.21 2.84 12.69
N PRO A 45 -3.16 3.43 11.94
CA PRO A 45 -4.54 2.97 11.93
C PRO A 45 -4.77 1.51 11.51
N CYS A 46 -3.96 0.97 10.59
CA CYS A 46 -4.13 -0.41 10.10
C CYS A 46 -2.96 -1.34 10.43
N GLY A 47 -1.88 -0.84 11.02
CA GLY A 47 -0.70 -1.61 11.40
C GLY A 47 0.18 -2.06 10.23
N VAL A 48 -0.15 -1.70 8.99
CA VAL A 48 0.61 -2.14 7.81
C VAL A 48 1.86 -1.30 7.61
N VAL A 49 2.98 -1.99 7.41
CA VAL A 49 4.24 -1.42 6.93
C VAL A 49 4.22 -1.39 5.41
N CYS A 50 4.38 -0.21 4.80
CA CYS A 50 4.41 -0.05 3.34
C CYS A 50 5.11 1.25 2.94
N TRP A 51 5.64 1.30 1.71
CA TRP A 51 6.31 2.47 1.14
C TRP A 51 5.34 3.61 0.76
N GLY A 52 4.06 3.28 0.66
CA GLY A 52 2.99 4.17 0.25
C GLY A 52 2.84 4.32 -1.25
N VAL A 53 1.69 4.84 -1.65
CA VAL A 53 1.30 5.09 -3.04
C VAL A 53 0.75 6.50 -3.17
N SER A 54 0.72 7.05 -4.38
CA SER A 54 0.11 8.37 -4.58
C SER A 54 -1.38 8.33 -4.18
N PRO A 55 -1.95 9.43 -3.62
CA PRO A 55 -3.37 9.49 -3.28
C PRO A 55 -4.28 9.15 -4.47
N THR A 56 -3.88 9.55 -5.68
CA THR A 56 -4.59 9.24 -6.93
C THR A 56 -4.61 7.75 -7.23
N VAL A 57 -3.48 7.06 -7.10
CA VAL A 57 -3.40 5.59 -7.28
C VAL A 57 -4.34 4.89 -6.29
N TYR A 58 -4.29 5.26 -5.01
CA TYR A 58 -5.17 4.68 -4.01
C TYR A 58 -6.66 4.94 -4.32
N ALA A 59 -7.01 6.16 -4.74
CA ALA A 59 -8.38 6.51 -5.09
C ALA A 59 -8.89 5.68 -6.27
N ILE A 60 -8.10 5.52 -7.34
CA ILE A 60 -8.46 4.70 -8.50
C ILE A 60 -8.63 3.24 -8.07
N ALA A 61 -7.65 2.68 -7.35
CA ALA A 61 -7.68 1.30 -6.88
C ALA A 61 -8.91 1.02 -6.00
N LYS A 62 -9.21 1.92 -5.05
CA LYS A 62 -10.41 1.83 -4.22
C LYS A 62 -11.67 1.75 -5.06
N ARG A 63 -11.83 2.65 -6.04
CA ARG A 63 -13.02 2.67 -6.92
C ARG A 63 -13.13 1.42 -7.78
N LEU A 64 -12.02 0.91 -8.32
CA LEU A 64 -12.03 -0.35 -9.07
C LEU A 64 -12.55 -1.50 -8.21
N VAL A 65 -12.10 -1.61 -6.97
CA VAL A 65 -12.54 -2.67 -6.05
C VAL A 65 -13.96 -2.46 -5.57
N THR A 66 -14.34 -1.25 -5.12
CA THR A 66 -15.62 -1.01 -4.44
C THR A 66 -16.78 -0.67 -5.37
N GLU A 67 -16.51 -0.07 -6.53
CA GLU A 67 -17.55 0.38 -7.49
C GLU A 67 -17.60 -0.52 -8.73
N ARG A 68 -16.47 -1.13 -9.12
CA ARG A 68 -16.38 -1.97 -10.33
C ARG A 68 -16.20 -3.45 -10.02
N ASN A 69 -16.22 -3.84 -8.75
CA ASN A 69 -16.06 -5.22 -8.28
C ASN A 69 -14.78 -5.91 -8.81
N TYR A 70 -13.73 -5.13 -9.07
CA TYR A 70 -12.45 -5.70 -9.48
C TYR A 70 -11.86 -6.53 -8.34
N LYS A 71 -11.41 -7.74 -8.66
CA LYS A 71 -10.77 -8.67 -7.71
C LYS A 71 -9.34 -8.95 -8.20
N HIS A 72 -8.38 -8.38 -7.49
CA HIS A 72 -6.96 -8.62 -7.71
C HIS A 72 -6.55 -10.01 -7.23
N TYR A 73 -6.94 -10.38 -5.99
CA TYR A 73 -6.68 -11.69 -5.41
C TYR A 73 -7.93 -12.56 -5.56
N THR A 74 -7.92 -13.47 -6.55
CA THR A 74 -9.07 -14.34 -6.87
C THR A 74 -9.37 -15.39 -5.79
N HIS A 75 -8.41 -15.67 -4.91
CA HIS A 75 -8.56 -16.60 -3.79
C HIS A 75 -9.19 -15.96 -2.55
N LEU A 76 -9.19 -14.63 -2.44
CA LEU A 76 -9.87 -13.92 -1.35
C LEU A 76 -11.33 -13.71 -1.73
N ARG A 77 -12.20 -14.55 -1.16
CA ARG A 77 -13.66 -14.50 -1.34
C ARG A 77 -14.29 -13.93 -0.09
N ASP A 78 -15.39 -13.23 -0.29
CA ASP A 78 -16.26 -12.80 0.80
C ASP A 78 -17.35 -13.87 0.90
N GLU A 79 -17.20 -14.79 1.84
CA GLU A 79 -18.14 -15.89 2.05
C GLU A 79 -19.32 -15.43 2.92
N PRO A 80 -20.50 -16.07 2.83
CA PRO A 80 -21.68 -15.63 3.58
C PRO A 80 -21.51 -15.63 5.11
N ASP A 81 -20.61 -16.46 5.63
CA ASP A 81 -20.29 -16.61 7.05
C ASP A 81 -19.10 -15.76 7.50
N ASP A 82 -18.50 -14.97 6.60
CA ASP A 82 -17.39 -14.10 6.95
C ASP A 82 -17.81 -13.01 7.92
N THR A 83 -16.95 -12.75 8.91
CA THR A 83 -17.14 -11.64 9.83
C THR A 83 -16.98 -10.30 9.11
N SER A 84 -17.60 -9.24 9.64
CA SER A 84 -17.42 -7.89 9.09
C SER A 84 -15.96 -7.45 9.03
N GLU A 85 -15.10 -7.96 9.92
CA GLU A 85 -13.66 -7.69 9.91
C GLU A 85 -12.95 -8.48 8.83
N THR A 86 -13.34 -9.74 8.56
CA THR A 86 -12.83 -10.53 7.44
C THR A 86 -13.14 -9.84 6.12
N ILE A 87 -14.38 -9.38 5.93
CA ILE A 87 -14.80 -8.65 4.71
C ILE A 87 -13.98 -7.36 4.54
N LYS A 88 -13.80 -6.57 5.61
CA LYS A 88 -12.96 -5.36 5.57
C LYS A 88 -11.50 -5.69 5.25
N TYR A 89 -10.96 -6.74 5.85
CA TYR A 89 -9.60 -7.21 5.59
C TYR A 89 -9.44 -7.61 4.12
N ASN A 90 -10.33 -8.45 3.60
CA ASN A 90 -10.33 -8.88 2.20
C ASN A 90 -10.42 -7.69 1.25
N GLN A 91 -11.36 -6.78 1.48
CA GLN A 91 -11.52 -5.58 0.66
C GLN A 91 -10.24 -4.72 0.64
N ARG A 92 -9.61 -4.50 1.80
CA ARG A 92 -8.35 -3.74 1.88
C ARG A 92 -7.20 -4.47 1.19
N CYS A 93 -7.13 -5.80 1.25
CA CYS A 93 -6.17 -6.60 0.48
C CYS A 93 -6.38 -6.39 -1.02
N GLN A 94 -7.62 -6.46 -1.50
CA GLN A 94 -7.95 -6.21 -2.91
C GLN A 94 -7.49 -4.81 -3.34
N ILE A 95 -7.74 -3.78 -2.53
CA ILE A 95 -7.32 -2.40 -2.83
C ILE A 95 -5.80 -2.30 -2.90
N SER A 96 -5.08 -2.86 -1.91
CA SER A 96 -3.62 -2.79 -1.87
C SER A 96 -2.98 -3.50 -3.07
N GLY A 97 -3.47 -4.68 -3.45
CA GLY A 97 -2.99 -5.38 -4.65
C GLY A 97 -3.29 -4.58 -5.93
N THR A 98 -4.49 -4.01 -6.02
CA THR A 98 -4.89 -3.17 -7.17
C THR A 98 -4.05 -1.90 -7.30
N CYS A 99 -3.54 -1.34 -6.21
CA CYS A 99 -2.62 -0.18 -6.26
C CYS A 99 -1.35 -0.47 -7.07
N GLY A 100 -0.83 -1.71 -7.01
CA GLY A 100 0.32 -2.13 -7.83
C GLY A 100 0.01 -2.04 -9.31
N LEU A 101 -1.08 -2.69 -9.74
CA LEU A 101 -1.54 -2.66 -11.14
C LEU A 101 -1.74 -1.24 -11.67
N VAL A 102 -2.42 -0.38 -10.90
CA VAL A 102 -2.67 1.01 -11.31
C VAL A 102 -1.35 1.79 -11.45
N SER A 103 -0.40 1.56 -10.54
CA SER A 103 0.92 2.21 -10.61
C SER A 103 1.70 1.78 -11.85
N ASP A 104 1.64 0.49 -12.20
CA ASP A 104 2.32 -0.06 -13.37
C ASP A 104 1.74 0.53 -14.66
N VAL A 105 0.40 0.53 -14.80
CA VAL A 105 -0.28 1.10 -15.98
C VAL A 105 0.07 2.58 -16.17
N LEU A 106 0.05 3.38 -15.10
CA LEU A 106 0.42 4.80 -15.17
C LEU A 106 1.90 4.98 -15.55
N SER A 107 2.78 4.10 -15.06
CA SER A 107 4.20 4.15 -15.35
C SER A 107 4.50 3.81 -16.81
N ILE A 108 3.82 2.80 -17.37
CA ILE A 108 3.93 2.40 -18.77
C ILE A 108 3.51 3.55 -19.68
N HIS A 109 2.33 4.13 -19.47
CA HIS A 109 1.86 5.25 -20.29
C HIS A 109 2.74 6.50 -20.17
N ALA A 110 3.31 6.76 -19.00
CA ALA A 110 4.24 7.86 -18.82
C ALA A 110 5.59 7.64 -19.54
N GLN A 111 5.99 6.38 -19.80
CA GLN A 111 7.17 6.06 -20.60
C GLN A 111 6.89 6.19 -22.10
N GLU A 112 5.75 5.68 -22.56
CA GLU A 112 5.30 5.79 -23.94
C GLU A 112 5.25 7.27 -24.39
N ALA A 113 4.64 8.13 -23.58
CA ALA A 113 4.54 9.57 -23.87
C ALA A 113 5.90 10.29 -23.98
N LYS A 114 6.97 9.77 -23.35
CA LYS A 114 8.32 10.34 -23.43
C LYS A 114 9.10 9.86 -24.65
N ASN A 115 8.73 8.72 -25.22
CA ASN A 115 9.38 8.16 -26.39
C ASN A 115 8.82 8.76 -27.70
N GLU A 116 7.69 9.47 -27.63
CA GLU A 116 7.06 10.16 -28.76
C GLU A 116 7.51 11.63 -28.91
N THR A 117 8.32 12.15 -27.97
CA THR A 117 8.88 13.51 -27.96
C THR A 117 10.37 13.51 -28.20
#